data_AF-A0A7K3RET1-F1
#
_entry.id   AF-A0A7K3RET1-F1
#
_cell.length_a   1.000
_cell.length_b   1.000
_cell.length_c   1.000
_cell.angle_alpha   90.00
_cell.angle_beta   90.00
_cell.angle_gamma   90.00
#
_symmetry.space_group_name_H-M   'P 1'
#
loop_
_entity.id
_entity.type
_entity.pdbx_description
1 polymer ?
#
loop_
_entity_poly.entity_id
_entity_poly.type
_entity_poly.pdbx_seq_one_letter_code
_entity_poly.pdbx_strand_id
1 'polypeptide(L)'
;GRLASRAPSPGLRLAALAQLARCSPDGLPGDVVPVVSGLLREMRSPPEASAPEGDEPVDPDAEQVDPEPVAAAETCRGEQVATPTLVGQLRSLSAQENAGRGAPWAADLLRTLHVGLDDRVGDRTALLADQLRSPDRRQRIDAVRMSGGLIRAWRGPYEELVALVGAQLSDPEPRLAEAASHVLEELFGLAAPAADALAARLADRPGDWVKSWPSGPPGLGSTVKALARLGDARALPALAAALEQPQVAHDLGFAVGR
;
A
#
# COMPACT_ATOMS: atom_id res chain seq x y z
N GLY A 1 2.74 11.76 -24.17
CA GLY A 1 1.39 11.60 -24.77
C GLY A 1 1.16 10.26 -25.46
N ARG A 2 1.55 10.10 -26.74
CA ARG A 2 1.07 8.99 -27.62
C ARG A 2 1.65 7.59 -27.37
N LEU A 3 2.78 7.46 -26.68
CA LEU A 3 3.39 6.15 -26.39
C LEU A 3 2.67 5.40 -25.26
N ALA A 4 2.17 6.13 -24.26
CA ALA A 4 1.42 5.54 -23.14
C ALA A 4 0.03 5.02 -23.56
N SER A 5 -0.57 5.54 -24.64
CA SER A 5 -1.88 5.09 -25.11
C SER A 5 -1.83 3.88 -26.05
N ARG A 6 -0.64 3.44 -26.49
CA ARG A 6 -0.45 2.36 -27.47
C ARG A 6 0.11 1.05 -26.88
N ALA A 7 0.51 1.03 -25.61
CA ALA A 7 1.02 -0.21 -25.03
C ALA A 7 -0.11 -1.21 -24.79
N PRO A 8 0.09 -2.51 -25.14
CA PRO A 8 -0.99 -3.48 -25.25
C PRO A 8 -1.62 -3.86 -23.90
N SER A 9 -0.86 -3.81 -22.80
CA SER A 9 -1.39 -4.11 -21.47
C SER A 9 -1.53 -2.83 -20.62
N PRO A 10 -2.57 -2.73 -19.77
CA PRO A 10 -2.76 -1.57 -18.89
C PRO A 10 -1.55 -1.36 -17.95
N GLY A 11 -0.85 -2.45 -17.60
CA GLY A 11 0.37 -2.37 -16.83
C GLY A 11 1.55 -1.71 -17.52
N LEU A 12 1.78 -2.03 -18.79
CA LEU A 12 2.81 -1.34 -19.57
C LEU A 12 2.48 0.14 -19.78
N ARG A 13 1.19 0.47 -19.93
CA ARG A 13 0.74 1.87 -20.01
C ARG A 13 1.01 2.63 -18.70
N LEU A 14 0.73 2.01 -17.55
CA LEU A 14 1.06 2.58 -16.24
C LEU A 14 2.58 2.74 -16.05
N ALA A 15 3.37 1.76 -16.49
CA ALA A 15 4.84 1.83 -16.43
C ALA A 15 5.39 2.97 -17.30
N ALA A 16 4.85 3.14 -18.51
CA ALA A 16 5.22 4.25 -19.39
C ALA A 16 4.89 5.61 -18.76
N LEU A 17 3.73 5.76 -18.09
CA LEU A 17 3.37 6.98 -17.38
C LEU A 17 4.30 7.26 -16.18
N ALA A 18 4.63 6.22 -15.39
CA ALA A 18 5.57 6.35 -14.29
C ALA A 18 6.98 6.77 -14.76
N GLN A 19 7.46 6.20 -15.87
CA GLN A 19 8.76 6.60 -16.46
C GLN A 19 8.71 8.00 -17.06
N LEU A 20 7.60 8.38 -17.70
CA LEU A 20 7.43 9.73 -18.21
C LEU A 20 7.46 10.75 -17.07
N ALA A 21 6.74 10.49 -15.97
CA ALA A 21 6.77 11.34 -14.77
C ALA A 21 8.18 11.51 -14.20
N ARG A 22 8.95 10.42 -14.15
CA ARG A 22 10.31 10.43 -13.62
C ARG A 22 11.31 11.18 -14.51
N CYS A 23 11.21 11.02 -15.84
CA CYS A 23 12.24 11.48 -16.77
C CYS A 23 11.88 12.78 -17.51
N SER A 24 10.59 13.11 -17.62
CA SER A 24 10.09 14.31 -18.31
C SER A 24 8.72 14.69 -17.72
N PRO A 25 8.71 15.26 -16.49
CA PRO A 25 7.46 15.60 -15.79
C PRO A 25 6.60 16.59 -16.58
N ASP A 26 7.21 17.54 -17.29
CA ASP A 26 6.52 18.49 -18.18
C ASP A 26 5.83 17.83 -19.38
N GLY A 27 6.23 16.60 -19.71
CA GLY A 27 5.64 15.81 -20.80
C GLY A 27 4.39 15.02 -20.38
N LEU A 28 4.02 15.04 -19.09
CA LEU A 28 2.85 14.35 -18.58
C LEU A 28 1.56 14.97 -19.12
N PRO A 29 0.56 14.15 -19.45
CA PRO A 29 -0.70 14.67 -19.94
C PRO A 29 -1.48 15.36 -18.81
N GLY A 30 -2.31 16.34 -19.16
CA GLY A 30 -3.14 17.08 -18.20
C GLY A 30 -4.23 16.22 -17.55
N ASP A 31 -4.63 15.13 -18.20
CA ASP A 31 -5.64 14.17 -17.74
C ASP A 31 -5.01 12.93 -17.07
N VAL A 32 -3.82 13.07 -16.48
CA VAL A 32 -3.10 11.94 -15.83
C VAL A 32 -3.95 11.23 -14.77
N VAL A 33 -4.76 11.98 -14.02
CA VAL A 33 -5.62 11.44 -12.95
C VAL A 33 -6.64 10.43 -13.50
N PRO A 34 -7.59 10.83 -14.39
CA PRO A 34 -8.56 9.89 -14.93
C PRO A 34 -7.93 8.74 -15.72
N VAL A 35 -6.81 8.98 -16.41
CA VAL A 35 -6.08 7.93 -17.16
C VAL A 35 -5.54 6.86 -16.22
N VAL A 36 -4.81 7.24 -15.18
CA VAL A 36 -4.21 6.29 -14.23
C VAL A 36 -5.30 5.57 -13.44
N SER A 37 -6.33 6.29 -12.98
CA SER A 37 -7.49 5.68 -12.34
C SER A 37 -8.15 4.63 -13.23
N GLY A 38 -8.35 4.92 -14.52
CA GLY A 38 -8.86 3.97 -15.51
C GLY A 38 -8.01 2.71 -15.64
N LEU A 39 -6.69 2.88 -15.82
CA LEU A 39 -5.74 1.76 -15.91
C LEU A 39 -5.76 0.88 -14.67
N LEU A 40 -5.88 1.47 -13.47
CA LEU A 40 -6.00 0.71 -12.24
C LEU A 40 -7.30 -0.10 -12.17
N ARG A 41 -8.41 0.37 -12.76
CA ARG A 41 -9.64 -0.43 -12.85
C ARG A 41 -9.48 -1.57 -13.85
N GLU A 42 -8.92 -1.28 -15.03
CA GLU A 42 -8.64 -2.30 -16.05
C GLU A 42 -7.75 -3.42 -15.51
N MET A 43 -6.72 -3.09 -14.74
CA MET A 43 -5.83 -4.09 -14.12
C MET A 43 -6.50 -4.97 -13.07
N ARG A 44 -7.63 -4.52 -12.49
CA ARG A 44 -8.42 -5.32 -11.54
C ARG A 44 -9.42 -6.22 -12.24
N SER A 45 -9.85 -5.87 -13.44
CA SER A 45 -10.75 -6.72 -14.22
C SER A 45 -10.04 -8.04 -14.55
N PRO A 46 -10.71 -9.19 -14.39
CA PRO A 46 -10.16 -10.44 -14.89
C PRO A 46 -9.91 -10.31 -16.40
N PRO A 47 -8.88 -10.96 -16.97
CA PRO A 47 -8.82 -11.10 -18.42
C PRO A 47 -10.13 -11.76 -18.84
N GLU A 48 -10.91 -11.10 -19.69
CA GLU A 48 -12.08 -11.75 -20.31
C GLU A 48 -11.59 -13.07 -20.88
N ALA A 49 -12.22 -14.17 -20.45
CA ALA A 49 -11.92 -15.48 -20.98
C ALA A 49 -12.16 -15.40 -22.49
N SER A 50 -11.08 -15.30 -23.25
CA SER A 50 -11.08 -15.66 -24.66
C SER A 50 -11.78 -17.02 -24.72
N ALA A 51 -12.92 -17.07 -25.40
CA ALA A 51 -13.63 -18.31 -25.65
C ALA A 51 -12.62 -19.37 -26.12
N PRO A 52 -12.77 -20.66 -25.76
CA PRO A 52 -11.86 -21.68 -26.25
C PRO A 52 -11.94 -21.64 -27.79
N GLU A 53 -10.88 -21.14 -28.43
CA GLU A 53 -10.63 -21.39 -29.84
C GLU A 53 -10.62 -22.91 -29.99
N GLY A 54 -11.47 -23.39 -30.90
CA GLY A 54 -11.86 -24.78 -30.97
C GLY A 54 -10.68 -25.73 -31.14
N ASP A 55 -10.90 -26.96 -30.66
CA ASP A 55 -10.17 -28.15 -31.06
C ASP A 55 -9.81 -28.10 -32.56
N GLU A 56 -8.54 -27.83 -32.87
CA GLU A 56 -7.96 -28.34 -34.10
C GLU A 56 -7.55 -29.81 -33.86
N PRO A 57 -7.99 -30.74 -34.70
CA PRO A 57 -7.62 -32.14 -34.55
C PRO A 57 -6.15 -32.34 -34.90
N VAL A 58 -5.42 -32.98 -33.99
CA VAL A 58 -4.03 -33.43 -34.17
C VAL A 58 -4.00 -34.52 -35.25
N ASP A 59 -3.26 -34.25 -36.32
CA ASP A 59 -2.93 -35.19 -37.40
C ASP A 59 -2.00 -36.30 -36.85
N PRO A 60 -2.32 -37.61 -36.97
CA PRO A 60 -1.58 -38.66 -36.28
C PRO A 60 -0.32 -39.17 -36.99
N ASP A 61 0.14 -38.57 -38.09
CA ASP A 61 1.28 -39.07 -38.88
C ASP A 61 2.50 -38.14 -38.87
N ALA A 62 3.08 -37.91 -37.69
CA ALA A 62 4.45 -37.39 -37.57
C ALA A 62 5.37 -38.49 -37.01
N GLU A 63 6.19 -39.04 -37.90
CA GLU A 63 7.15 -40.11 -37.66
C GLU A 63 8.05 -39.87 -36.45
N GLN A 64 8.21 -40.94 -35.67
CA GLN A 64 9.16 -41.06 -34.57
C GLN A 64 10.59 -40.97 -35.11
N VAL A 65 11.31 -39.91 -34.74
CA VAL A 65 12.76 -39.83 -34.91
C VAL A 65 13.40 -40.11 -33.55
N ASP A 66 14.13 -41.21 -33.46
CA ASP A 66 14.95 -41.62 -32.32
C ASP A 66 15.98 -40.53 -31.94
N PRO A 67 16.24 -40.28 -30.65
CA PRO A 67 17.32 -39.39 -30.23
C PRO A 67 18.65 -40.14 -30.09
N GLU A 68 19.66 -39.76 -30.87
CA GLU A 68 21.06 -40.12 -30.59
C GLU A 68 21.62 -39.34 -29.38
N PRO A 69 22.51 -39.94 -28.55
CA PRO A 69 23.02 -39.33 -27.35
C PRO A 69 24.31 -38.55 -27.63
N VAL A 70 24.33 -37.25 -27.34
CA VAL A 70 25.57 -36.46 -27.37
C VAL A 70 25.76 -35.66 -26.08
N ALA A 71 26.69 -36.17 -25.28
CA ALA A 71 27.62 -35.47 -24.41
C ALA A 71 27.08 -34.38 -23.46
N ALA A 72 27.04 -34.77 -22.19
CA ALA A 72 27.44 -34.00 -21.01
C ALA A 72 28.04 -32.61 -21.29
N ALA A 73 27.21 -31.58 -21.17
CA ALA A 73 27.64 -30.27 -20.71
C ALA A 73 27.08 -30.12 -19.30
N GLU A 74 27.95 -30.38 -18.32
CA GLU A 74 27.76 -30.04 -16.91
C GLU A 74 27.40 -28.55 -16.79
N THR A 75 26.10 -28.24 -16.78
CA THR A 75 25.66 -27.07 -16.05
C THR A 75 25.78 -27.44 -14.58
N CYS A 76 26.91 -27.09 -13.98
CA CYS A 76 27.02 -26.81 -12.56
C CYS A 76 25.97 -25.74 -12.20
N ARG A 77 24.71 -26.16 -12.07
CA ARG A 77 23.69 -25.43 -11.34
C ARG A 77 24.11 -25.57 -9.89
N GLY A 78 25.03 -24.71 -9.48
CA GLY A 78 25.33 -24.50 -8.08
C GLY A 78 24.01 -24.24 -7.41
N GLU A 79 23.51 -25.25 -6.71
CA GLU A 79 22.46 -25.15 -5.74
C GLU A 79 23.03 -24.23 -4.67
N GLN A 80 22.86 -22.92 -4.90
CA GLN A 80 23.25 -21.90 -3.96
C GLN A 80 22.35 -22.10 -2.76
N VAL A 81 22.87 -22.87 -1.80
CA VAL A 81 22.39 -22.94 -0.43
C VAL A 81 22.37 -21.49 0.04
N ALA A 82 21.21 -20.86 -0.09
CA ALA A 82 21.02 -19.48 0.27
C ALA A 82 21.26 -19.39 1.77
N THR A 83 22.39 -18.79 2.16
CA THR A 83 22.63 -18.43 3.55
C THR A 83 21.44 -17.59 4.02
N PRO A 84 20.81 -17.92 5.16
CA PRO A 84 19.63 -17.22 5.63
C PRO A 84 20.04 -15.81 6.10
N THR A 85 20.11 -14.89 5.16
CA THR A 85 20.31 -13.47 5.44
C THR A 85 18.95 -12.84 5.73
N LEU A 86 18.92 -11.83 6.60
CA LEU A 86 17.71 -11.04 6.85
C LEU A 86 17.15 -10.44 5.55
N VAL A 87 18.02 -10.03 4.63
CA VAL A 87 17.62 -9.53 3.30
C VAL A 87 16.95 -10.63 2.47
N GLY A 88 17.49 -11.85 2.48
CA GLY A 88 16.88 -13.01 1.81
C GLY A 88 15.52 -13.38 2.41
N GLN A 89 15.41 -13.37 3.74
CA GLN A 89 14.16 -13.61 4.46
C GLN A 89 13.10 -12.54 4.13
N LEU A 90 13.49 -11.26 4.09
CA LEU A 90 12.59 -10.16 3.72
C LEU A 90 12.11 -10.29 2.26
N ARG A 91 12.99 -10.67 1.33
CA ARG A 91 12.60 -10.94 -0.07
C ARG A 91 11.64 -12.12 -0.17
N SER A 92 11.88 -13.20 0.57
CA SER A 92 11.01 -14.38 0.60
C SER A 92 9.63 -14.04 1.17
N LEU A 93 9.58 -13.31 2.28
CA LEU A 93 8.33 -12.83 2.86
C LEU A 93 7.57 -11.93 1.88
N SER A 94 8.25 -10.99 1.23
CA SER A 94 7.65 -10.15 0.18
C SER A 94 7.12 -10.99 -0.99
N ALA A 95 7.88 -11.99 -1.46
CA ALA A 95 7.44 -12.89 -2.54
C ALA A 95 6.19 -13.70 -2.14
N GLN A 96 6.14 -14.20 -0.90
CA GLN A 96 4.96 -14.89 -0.35
C GLN A 96 3.76 -13.97 -0.21
N GLU A 97 3.95 -12.73 0.27
CA GLU A 97 2.90 -11.72 0.33
C GLU A 97 2.39 -11.30 -1.05
N ASN A 98 3.24 -11.42 -2.07
CA ASN A 98 2.94 -11.09 -3.46
C ASN A 98 2.41 -12.26 -4.29
N ALA A 99 2.52 -13.50 -3.78
CA ALA A 99 1.93 -14.66 -4.42
C ALA A 99 0.40 -14.50 -4.51
N GLY A 100 -0.17 -14.67 -5.71
CA GLY A 100 -1.58 -14.44 -5.99
C GLY A 100 -1.97 -12.98 -6.34
N ARG A 101 -1.00 -12.06 -6.47
CA ARG A 101 -1.28 -10.72 -7.02
C ARG A 101 -1.39 -10.74 -8.54
N GLY A 102 -2.41 -10.08 -9.09
CA GLY A 102 -2.49 -9.82 -10.53
C GLY A 102 -1.37 -8.89 -11.05
N ALA A 103 -0.91 -7.94 -10.21
CA ALA A 103 0.15 -6.99 -10.57
C ALA A 103 0.93 -6.50 -9.33
N PRO A 104 1.87 -7.29 -8.77
CA PRO A 104 2.66 -6.90 -7.59
C PRO A 104 3.46 -5.61 -7.77
N TRP A 105 3.92 -5.34 -9.00
CA TRP A 105 4.70 -4.15 -9.36
C TRP A 105 3.87 -2.86 -9.43
N ALA A 106 2.53 -2.92 -9.39
CA ALA A 106 1.68 -1.75 -9.56
C ALA A 106 1.91 -0.69 -8.48
N ALA A 107 2.12 -1.13 -7.23
CA ALA A 107 2.42 -0.24 -6.11
C ALA A 107 3.74 0.53 -6.31
N ASP A 108 4.75 -0.12 -6.87
CA ASP A 108 6.05 0.51 -7.14
C ASP A 108 5.99 1.53 -8.27
N LEU A 109 5.21 1.23 -9.32
CA LEU A 109 4.94 2.19 -10.38
C LEU A 109 4.13 3.38 -9.88
N LEU A 110 3.12 3.16 -9.05
CA LEU A 110 2.33 4.24 -8.45
C LEU A 110 3.18 5.13 -7.54
N ARG A 111 4.11 4.54 -6.77
CA ARG A 111 5.06 5.32 -5.97
C ARG A 111 5.97 6.15 -6.86
N THR A 112 6.49 5.56 -7.94
CA THR A 112 7.34 6.25 -8.92
C THR A 112 6.58 7.41 -9.58
N LEU A 113 5.33 7.17 -9.97
CA LEU A 113 4.45 8.18 -10.54
C LEU A 113 4.18 9.32 -9.54
N HIS A 114 3.85 9.01 -8.29
CA HIS A 114 3.61 10.00 -7.25
C HIS A 114 4.82 10.87 -6.95
N VAL A 115 6.03 10.29 -7.00
CA VAL A 115 7.28 11.06 -6.87
C VAL A 115 7.49 11.95 -8.09
N GLY A 116 7.29 11.43 -9.31
CA GLY A 116 7.47 12.20 -10.54
C GLY A 116 6.40 13.27 -10.81
N LEU A 117 5.22 13.16 -10.18
CA LEU A 117 4.20 14.22 -10.21
C LEU A 117 4.60 15.44 -9.37
N ASP A 118 5.53 15.28 -8.43
CA ASP A 118 6.16 16.36 -7.66
C ASP A 118 5.18 17.41 -7.11
N ASP A 119 5.31 18.68 -7.49
CA ASP A 119 4.52 19.82 -7.03
C ASP A 119 3.07 19.84 -7.54
N ARG A 120 2.66 18.89 -8.38
CA ARG A 120 1.26 18.65 -8.81
C ARG A 120 0.43 18.04 -7.68
N VAL A 121 0.42 18.70 -6.52
CA VAL A 121 -0.24 18.26 -5.29
C VAL A 121 -1.72 17.99 -5.52
N GLY A 122 -2.41 18.79 -6.33
CA GLY A 122 -3.82 18.57 -6.68
C GLY A 122 -4.06 17.22 -7.36
N ASP A 123 -3.24 16.87 -8.37
CA ASP A 123 -3.35 15.60 -9.08
C ASP A 123 -3.00 14.41 -8.18
N ARG A 124 -1.97 14.57 -7.35
CA ARG A 124 -1.55 13.54 -6.37
C ARG A 124 -2.65 13.28 -5.35
N THR A 125 -3.27 14.34 -4.81
CA THR A 125 -4.42 14.23 -3.89
C THR A 125 -5.59 13.53 -4.56
N ALA A 126 -5.95 13.92 -5.78
CA ALA A 126 -7.07 13.29 -6.51
C ALA A 126 -6.82 11.80 -6.79
N LEU A 127 -5.59 11.43 -7.20
CA LEU A 127 -5.20 10.04 -7.42
C LEU A 127 -5.25 9.20 -6.14
N LEU A 128 -4.82 9.75 -5.01
CA LEU A 128 -4.88 9.04 -3.73
C LEU A 128 -6.32 8.90 -3.25
N ALA A 129 -7.15 9.93 -3.44
CA ALA A 129 -8.56 9.90 -3.09
C ALA A 129 -9.35 8.85 -3.89
N ASP A 130 -9.04 8.65 -5.18
CA ASP A 130 -9.59 7.56 -5.99
C ASP A 130 -9.09 6.19 -5.51
N GLN A 131 -7.79 6.05 -5.23
CA GLN A 131 -7.22 4.79 -4.74
C GLN A 131 -7.75 4.38 -3.36
N LEU A 132 -8.00 5.32 -2.45
CA LEU A 132 -8.61 5.07 -1.13
C LEU A 132 -10.06 4.58 -1.22
N ARG A 133 -10.74 4.84 -2.34
CA ARG A 133 -12.10 4.35 -2.64
C ARG A 133 -12.10 3.03 -3.43
N SER A 134 -10.93 2.49 -3.74
CA SER A 134 -10.82 1.24 -4.50
C SER A 134 -11.42 0.05 -3.73
N PRO A 135 -12.09 -0.89 -4.42
CA PRO A 135 -12.49 -2.16 -3.80
C PRO A 135 -11.28 -3.02 -3.42
N ASP A 136 -10.10 -2.77 -3.99
CA ASP A 136 -8.87 -3.49 -3.64
C ASP A 136 -8.26 -2.95 -2.33
N ARG A 137 -8.37 -3.76 -1.27
CA ARG A 137 -7.82 -3.43 0.05
C ARG A 137 -6.31 -3.19 0.02
N ARG A 138 -5.56 -3.90 -0.83
CA ARG A 138 -4.10 -3.73 -0.93
C ARG A 138 -3.76 -2.37 -1.54
N GLN A 139 -4.46 -1.98 -2.60
CA GLN A 139 -4.35 -0.63 -3.17
C GLN A 139 -4.67 0.45 -2.14
N ARG A 140 -5.71 0.26 -1.32
CA ARG A 140 -6.02 1.20 -0.23
C ARG A 140 -4.90 1.28 0.81
N ILE A 141 -4.27 0.17 1.19
CA ILE A 141 -3.11 0.17 2.10
C ILE A 141 -1.97 1.02 1.54
N ASP A 142 -1.64 0.82 0.27
CA ASP A 142 -0.57 1.59 -0.38
C ASP A 142 -0.96 3.08 -0.49
N ALA A 143 -2.21 3.39 -0.81
CA ALA A 143 -2.71 4.76 -0.85
C ALA A 143 -2.71 5.46 0.51
N VAL A 144 -3.05 4.76 1.60
CA VAL A 144 -2.93 5.28 2.98
C VAL A 144 -1.48 5.70 3.26
N ARG A 145 -0.51 4.82 2.98
CA ARG A 145 0.92 5.08 3.21
C ARG A 145 1.43 6.26 2.36
N MET A 146 1.05 6.29 1.08
CA MET A 146 1.42 7.37 0.16
C MET A 146 0.79 8.71 0.57
N SER A 147 -0.44 8.71 1.10
CA SER A 147 -1.10 9.92 1.64
C SER A 147 -0.31 10.52 2.80
N GLY A 148 0.15 9.70 3.75
CA GLY A 148 1.01 10.18 4.84
C GLY A 148 2.33 10.79 4.34
N GLY A 149 2.93 10.18 3.31
CA GLY A 149 4.13 10.73 2.67
C GLY A 149 3.89 12.08 1.98
N LEU A 150 2.78 12.22 1.25
CA LEU A 150 2.39 13.46 0.58
C LEU A 150 2.19 14.59 1.60
N ILE A 151 1.36 14.37 2.62
CA ILE A 151 0.95 15.40 3.59
C ILE A 151 2.15 15.93 4.40
N ARG A 152 3.13 15.09 4.70
CA ARG A 152 4.34 15.51 5.44
C ARG A 152 5.35 16.25 4.57
N ALA A 153 5.38 15.98 3.26
CA ALA A 153 6.36 16.56 2.35
C ALA A 153 5.85 17.84 1.67
N TRP A 154 4.53 17.96 1.46
CA TRP A 154 3.91 19.04 0.69
C TRP A 154 2.79 19.69 1.50
N ARG A 155 2.54 20.98 1.23
CA ARG A 155 1.38 21.69 1.78
C ARG A 155 0.23 21.60 0.79
N GLY A 156 -1.00 21.47 1.29
CA GLY A 156 -2.19 21.40 0.46
C GLY A 156 -3.48 21.23 1.29
N PRO A 157 -4.65 21.33 0.63
CA PRO A 157 -5.95 21.12 1.26
C PRO A 157 -6.21 19.61 1.38
N TYR A 158 -5.75 19.00 2.48
CA TYR A 158 -5.79 17.56 2.69
C TYR A 158 -7.00 17.07 3.50
N GLU A 159 -7.96 17.94 3.81
CA GLU A 159 -9.07 17.63 4.71
C GLU A 159 -9.87 16.41 4.24
N GLU A 160 -10.25 16.38 2.95
CA GLU A 160 -10.95 15.25 2.35
C GLU A 160 -10.08 13.98 2.37
N LEU A 161 -8.80 14.11 2.03
CA LEU A 161 -7.88 12.99 1.98
C LEU A 161 -7.68 12.35 3.37
N VAL A 162 -7.55 13.18 4.41
CA VAL A 162 -7.45 12.73 5.80
C VAL A 162 -8.74 12.07 6.26
N ALA A 163 -9.91 12.62 5.90
CA ALA A 163 -11.19 11.99 6.19
C ALA A 163 -11.31 10.60 5.52
N LEU A 164 -10.84 10.46 4.28
CA LEU A 164 -10.80 9.16 3.57
C LEU A 164 -9.84 8.17 4.24
N VAL A 165 -8.68 8.62 4.75
CA VAL A 165 -7.78 7.78 5.56
C VAL A 165 -8.48 7.36 6.86
N GLY A 166 -9.18 8.28 7.53
CA GLY A 166 -9.99 8.00 8.72
C GLY A 166 -11.06 6.93 8.47
N ALA A 167 -11.76 7.00 7.33
CA ALA A 167 -12.76 6.01 6.96
C ALA A 167 -12.21 4.58 6.83
N GLN A 168 -10.89 4.40 6.64
CA GLN A 168 -10.27 3.07 6.58
C GLN A 168 -10.16 2.40 7.96
N LEU A 169 -10.32 3.14 9.07
CA LEU A 169 -10.18 2.62 10.43
C LEU A 169 -11.23 1.57 10.82
N SER A 170 -12.41 1.62 10.17
CA SER A 170 -13.51 0.67 10.37
C SER A 170 -13.45 -0.54 9.43
N ASP A 171 -12.47 -0.61 8.52
CA ASP A 171 -12.37 -1.74 7.60
C ASP A 171 -12.03 -3.04 8.37
N PRO A 172 -12.65 -4.18 8.03
CA PRO A 172 -12.37 -5.45 8.69
C PRO A 172 -10.94 -5.96 8.43
N GLU A 173 -10.25 -5.49 7.38
CA GLU A 173 -8.85 -5.85 7.10
C GLU A 173 -7.91 -5.20 8.14
N PRO A 174 -7.30 -5.98 9.06
CA PRO A 174 -6.56 -5.41 10.18
C PRO A 174 -5.37 -4.55 9.73
N ARG A 175 -4.65 -4.98 8.68
CA ARG A 175 -3.47 -4.28 8.16
C ARG A 175 -3.81 -2.90 7.60
N LEU A 176 -4.98 -2.75 6.99
CA LEU A 176 -5.44 -1.47 6.45
C LEU A 176 -5.78 -0.50 7.58
N ALA A 177 -6.55 -0.96 8.56
CA ALA A 177 -6.93 -0.13 9.67
C ALA A 177 -5.72 0.25 10.57
N GLU A 178 -4.74 -0.66 10.74
CA GLU A 178 -3.46 -0.36 11.39
C GLU A 178 -2.66 0.69 10.62
N ALA A 179 -2.48 0.52 9.31
CA ALA A 179 -1.79 1.49 8.47
C ALA A 179 -2.43 2.88 8.57
N ALA A 180 -3.78 2.95 8.57
CA ALA A 180 -4.50 4.21 8.72
C ALA A 180 -4.25 4.85 10.09
N SER A 181 -4.34 4.09 11.18
CA SER A 181 -4.08 4.61 12.52
C SER A 181 -2.65 5.14 12.68
N HIS A 182 -1.65 4.45 12.11
CA HIS A 182 -0.26 4.88 12.17
C HIS A 182 0.00 6.13 11.33
N VAL A 183 -0.61 6.24 10.15
CA VAL A 183 -0.52 7.47 9.36
C VAL A 183 -1.13 8.65 10.11
N LEU A 184 -2.35 8.50 10.66
CA LEU A 184 -3.05 9.56 11.39
C LEU A 184 -2.31 9.98 12.67
N GLU A 185 -1.69 9.03 13.38
CA GLU A 185 -0.81 9.30 14.52
C GLU A 185 0.29 10.32 14.15
N GLU A 186 0.88 10.21 12.97
CA GLU A 186 2.00 11.03 12.50
C GLU A 186 1.56 12.38 11.91
N LEU A 187 0.25 12.64 11.79
CA LEU A 187 -0.28 13.88 11.22
C LEU A 187 -0.55 14.97 12.27
N PHE A 188 -0.50 14.64 13.57
CA PHE A 188 -0.77 15.59 14.66
C PHE A 188 -2.10 16.33 14.44
N GLY A 189 -2.12 17.67 14.52
CA GLY A 189 -3.31 18.51 14.30
C GLY A 189 -3.97 18.32 12.94
N LEU A 190 -3.23 17.89 11.91
CA LEU A 190 -3.79 17.63 10.59
C LEU A 190 -4.71 16.40 10.56
N ALA A 191 -4.67 15.55 11.59
CA ALA A 191 -5.57 14.40 11.73
C ALA A 191 -7.00 14.77 12.16
N ALA A 192 -7.29 16.05 12.45
CA ALA A 192 -8.59 16.49 12.96
C ALA A 192 -9.81 16.01 12.13
N PRO A 193 -9.77 15.97 10.78
CA PRO A 193 -10.87 15.42 9.98
C PRO A 193 -11.20 13.94 10.24
N ALA A 194 -10.30 13.18 10.88
CA ALA A 194 -10.47 11.77 11.22
C ALA A 194 -10.74 11.53 12.72
N ALA A 195 -10.92 12.58 13.53
CA ALA A 195 -11.05 12.47 14.98
C ALA A 195 -12.18 11.53 15.42
N ASP A 196 -13.35 11.63 14.78
CA ASP A 196 -14.50 10.78 15.11
C ASP A 196 -14.27 9.31 14.73
N ALA A 197 -13.62 9.05 13.60
CA ALA A 197 -13.27 7.69 13.20
C ALA A 197 -12.23 7.06 14.14
N LEU A 198 -11.26 7.84 14.61
CA LEU A 198 -10.31 7.42 15.65
C LEU A 198 -11.01 7.12 16.97
N ALA A 199 -11.93 7.98 17.40
CA ALA A 199 -12.69 7.79 18.63
C ALA A 199 -13.60 6.56 18.58
N ALA A 200 -14.28 6.32 17.44
CA ALA A 200 -15.08 5.11 17.23
C ALA A 200 -14.21 3.85 17.35
N ARG A 201 -13.05 3.82 16.67
CA ARG A 201 -12.11 2.71 16.77
C ARG A 201 -11.58 2.50 18.20
N LEU A 202 -11.31 3.57 18.92
CA LEU A 202 -10.83 3.52 20.31
C LEU A 202 -11.86 2.85 21.22
N ALA A 203 -13.14 3.18 21.05
CA ALA A 203 -14.25 2.62 21.82
C ALA A 203 -14.47 1.14 21.50
N ASP A 204 -14.37 0.75 20.23
CA ASP A 204 -14.57 -0.64 19.81
C ASP A 204 -13.44 -1.59 20.25
N ARG A 205 -12.23 -1.06 20.50
CA ARG A 205 -11.02 -1.86 20.78
C ARG A 205 -10.28 -1.42 22.04
N PRO A 206 -10.89 -1.59 23.23
CA PRO A 206 -10.24 -1.24 24.50
C PRO A 206 -8.95 -2.05 24.75
N GLY A 207 -8.85 -3.27 24.21
CA GLY A 207 -7.64 -4.09 24.31
C GLY A 207 -6.43 -3.54 23.53
N ASP A 208 -6.64 -2.64 22.56
CA ASP A 208 -5.57 -2.10 21.71
C ASP A 208 -4.98 -0.78 22.26
N TRP A 209 -5.44 -0.32 23.43
CA TRP A 209 -5.00 0.95 24.03
C TRP A 209 -3.52 0.95 24.38
N VAL A 210 -3.01 -0.18 24.84
CA VAL A 210 -1.59 -0.37 25.17
C VAL A 210 -1.10 -1.64 24.49
N LYS A 211 -0.03 -1.51 23.72
CA LYS A 211 0.63 -2.60 23.01
C LYS A 211 1.84 -3.08 23.82
N SER A 212 1.91 -4.40 24.00
CA SER A 212 3.03 -5.07 24.66
C SER A 212 3.82 -5.89 23.64
N TRP A 213 5.14 -5.99 23.86
CA TRP A 213 6.06 -6.72 22.99
C TRP A 213 6.88 -7.70 23.84
N PRO A 214 7.33 -8.85 23.27
CA PRO A 214 8.11 -9.83 24.03
C PRO A 214 9.41 -9.27 24.63
N SER A 215 9.98 -8.25 23.98
CA SER A 215 11.18 -7.55 24.41
C SER A 215 10.94 -6.04 24.33
N GLY A 216 10.57 -5.41 25.43
CA GLY A 216 10.44 -3.96 25.53
C GLY A 216 9.35 -3.50 26.49
N PRO A 217 9.40 -2.24 26.96
CA PRO A 217 8.31 -1.68 27.73
C PRO A 217 7.04 -1.58 26.86
N PRO A 218 5.84 -1.63 27.47
CA PRO A 218 4.61 -1.36 26.75
C PRO A 218 4.62 0.05 26.16
N GLY A 219 3.80 0.26 25.13
CA GLY A 219 3.60 1.55 24.49
C GLY A 219 2.14 1.80 24.16
N LEU A 220 1.73 3.07 24.09
CA LEU A 220 0.39 3.42 23.69
C LEU A 220 0.11 2.97 22.24
N GLY A 221 -1.12 2.51 21.99
CA GLY A 221 -1.59 2.22 20.65
C GLY A 221 -1.70 3.49 19.79
N SER A 222 -1.48 3.37 18.48
CA SER A 222 -1.50 4.50 17.53
C SER A 222 -2.77 5.34 17.58
N THR A 223 -3.94 4.71 17.77
CA THR A 223 -5.22 5.42 17.92
C THR A 223 -5.23 6.33 19.15
N VAL A 224 -4.74 5.84 20.29
CA VAL A 224 -4.63 6.63 21.53
C VAL A 224 -3.69 7.82 21.32
N LYS A 225 -2.54 7.55 20.70
CA LYS A 225 -1.54 8.60 20.42
C LYS A 225 -2.07 9.67 19.48
N ALA A 226 -2.79 9.29 18.43
CA ALA A 226 -3.40 10.22 17.48
C ALA A 226 -4.39 11.16 18.19
N LEU A 227 -5.31 10.61 18.99
CA LEU A 227 -6.29 11.41 19.74
C LEU A 227 -5.63 12.29 20.81
N ALA A 228 -4.63 11.77 21.52
CA ALA A 228 -3.85 12.55 22.49
C ALA A 228 -3.12 13.73 21.82
N ARG A 229 -2.54 13.52 20.63
CA ARG A 229 -1.87 14.59 19.85
C ARG A 229 -2.85 15.66 19.34
N LEU A 230 -4.11 15.28 19.10
CA LEU A 230 -5.21 16.20 18.79
C LEU A 230 -5.72 16.97 20.02
N GLY A 231 -5.38 16.53 21.23
CA GLY A 231 -5.98 17.05 22.47
C GLY A 231 -7.44 16.62 22.66
N ASP A 232 -7.83 15.49 22.07
CA ASP A 232 -9.19 14.99 22.16
C ASP A 232 -9.43 14.29 23.50
N ALA A 233 -10.37 14.80 24.30
CA ALA A 233 -10.69 14.29 25.62
C ALA A 233 -11.18 12.83 25.63
N ARG A 234 -11.63 12.29 24.48
CA ARG A 234 -12.01 10.88 24.34
C ARG A 234 -10.84 9.92 24.52
N ALA A 235 -9.58 10.39 24.46
CA ALA A 235 -8.40 9.59 24.79
C ALA A 235 -8.18 9.38 26.29
N LEU A 236 -8.80 10.20 27.16
CA LEU A 236 -8.52 10.20 28.60
C LEU A 236 -8.75 8.85 29.29
N PRO A 237 -9.83 8.07 29.01
CA PRO A 237 -10.00 6.75 29.61
C PRO A 237 -8.85 5.80 29.27
N ALA A 238 -8.35 5.85 28.04
CA ALA A 238 -7.23 5.01 27.60
C ALA A 238 -5.90 5.44 28.26
N LEU A 239 -5.68 6.74 28.40
CA LEU A 239 -4.49 7.28 29.09
C LEU A 239 -4.50 6.95 30.58
N ALA A 240 -5.65 7.06 31.24
CA ALA A 240 -5.82 6.67 32.64
C ALA A 240 -5.55 5.16 32.83
N ALA A 241 -6.14 4.31 31.98
CA ALA A 241 -5.89 2.87 32.01
C ALA A 241 -4.42 2.52 31.76
N ALA A 242 -3.72 3.27 30.91
CA ALA A 242 -2.29 3.07 30.68
C ALA A 242 -1.42 3.46 31.88
N LEU A 243 -1.83 4.45 32.68
CA LEU A 243 -1.17 4.85 33.93
C LEU A 243 -1.36 3.82 35.06
N GLU A 244 -2.48 3.09 35.05
CA GLU A 244 -2.77 2.04 36.02
C GLU A 244 -2.01 0.72 35.75
N GLN A 245 -1.30 0.62 34.62
CA GLN A 245 -0.55 -0.60 34.31
C GLN A 245 0.66 -0.79 35.22
N PRO A 246 1.01 -2.05 35.58
CA PRO A 246 2.20 -2.34 36.38
C PRO A 246 3.51 -1.80 35.79
N GLN A 247 3.59 -1.73 34.47
CA GLN A 247 4.67 -1.06 33.75
C GLN A 247 4.08 0.07 32.91
N VAL A 248 4.44 1.31 33.25
CA VAL A 248 3.94 2.49 32.54
C VAL A 248 4.42 2.47 31.08
N ALA A 249 3.51 2.79 30.15
CA ALA A 249 3.84 2.92 28.75
C ALA A 249 4.94 3.97 28.54
N HIS A 250 6.04 3.60 27.87
CA HIS A 250 7.25 4.43 27.76
C HIS A 250 7.03 5.76 27.04
N ASP A 251 5.99 5.84 26.22
CA ASP A 251 5.63 6.98 25.37
C ASP A 251 4.47 7.81 25.93
N LEU A 252 4.07 7.60 27.19
CA LEU A 252 2.95 8.31 27.80
C LEU A 252 3.25 9.80 28.10
N GLY A 253 4.53 10.16 28.23
CA GLY A 253 4.96 11.49 28.68
C GLY A 253 4.49 12.66 27.79
N PHE A 254 4.37 12.47 26.47
CA PHE A 254 3.90 13.54 25.59
C PHE A 254 2.40 13.85 25.77
N ALA A 255 1.63 12.89 26.31
CA ALA A 255 0.19 13.00 26.44
C ALA A 255 -0.26 13.65 27.77
N VAL A 256 0.61 13.68 28.78
CA VAL A 256 0.29 14.22 30.13
C VAL A 256 0.80 15.66 30.33
N GLY A 257 1.68 16.15 29.44
CA GLY A 257 2.30 17.47 29.55
C GLY A 257 1.62 18.60 28.78
N ARG A 258 0.37 18.43 28.33
CA ARG A 258 -0.37 19.45 27.56
C ARG A 258 -1.62 19.92 28.28
#